data_AF-A0A4R0QNX9-F1
#
_entry.id   AF-A0A4R0QNX9-F1
#
_cell.length_a   1.000
_cell.length_b   1.000
_cell.length_c   1.000
_cell.angle_alpha   90.00
_cell.angle_beta   90.00
_cell.angle_gamma   90.00
#
_symmetry.space_group_name_H-M   'P 1'
#
loop_
_entity.id
_entity.type
_entity.pdbx_description
1 polymer ?
#
loop_
_entity_poly.entity_id
_entity_poly.type
_entity_poly.pdbx_seq_one_letter_code
_entity_poly.pdbx_strand_id
1 'polypeptide(L)'
;MVEEIKYYNPSCNADNIAEIVTEWVREIITTSSKVISKGEISAAKDVDIRRSLKVKFGDYLLREASDYCTFPGCSQMLYVMNDGKMQYVYEVAVIDKSKKIDLTNIIAMCPRCQGFYDVKRTRKNVQAMKRIKKLLFNRSNAEIRMSEETFERGIVAVISGIEKLKPNELIDISFEPKSIDKKIDAKKYLHLYNEVRMNVSQYFVAVRRILESLNDDGTIDFESLQNQMRMVYKKLVKSRVDAYQIFDEICKKLEKATLQDRLYCQILVCYFIQSCEVFDETTE
;
A
#
# COMPACT_ATOMS: atom_id res chain seq x y z
N MET A 1 12.79 -43.48 31.35
CA MET A 1 11.40 -43.23 31.78
C MET A 1 10.99 -44.03 33.03
N VAL A 2 10.89 -45.37 33.02
CA VAL A 2 10.52 -46.15 34.24
C VAL A 2 11.51 -45.92 35.39
N GLU A 3 12.81 -46.04 35.11
CA GLU A 3 13.88 -45.79 36.11
C GLU A 3 13.84 -44.36 36.68
N GLU A 4 13.54 -43.36 35.85
CA GLU A 4 13.45 -41.95 36.27
C GLU A 4 12.20 -41.69 37.12
N ILE A 5 11.07 -42.32 36.77
CA ILE A 5 9.82 -42.18 37.52
C ILE A 5 9.87 -42.97 38.82
N LYS A 6 10.57 -44.12 38.88
CA LYS A 6 10.78 -44.90 40.11
C LYS A 6 11.40 -44.09 41.24
N TYR A 7 12.25 -43.11 40.91
CA TYR A 7 12.82 -42.18 41.88
C TYR A 7 11.74 -41.38 42.65
N TYR A 8 10.63 -41.04 41.97
CA TYR A 8 9.53 -40.26 42.52
C TYR A 8 8.32 -41.11 42.92
N ASN A 9 8.16 -42.29 42.30
CA ASN A 9 7.13 -43.26 42.61
C ASN A 9 7.71 -44.69 42.54
N PRO A 10 8.15 -45.26 43.68
CA PRO A 10 8.80 -46.57 43.75
C PRO A 10 7.95 -47.74 43.22
N SER A 11 6.62 -47.58 43.12
CA SER A 11 5.71 -48.59 42.59
C SER A 11 5.62 -48.62 41.05
N CYS A 12 6.29 -47.68 40.37
CA CYS A 12 6.32 -47.59 38.91
C CYS A 12 7.06 -48.77 38.28
N ASN A 13 6.39 -49.45 37.35
CA ASN A 13 6.93 -50.51 36.52
C ASN A 13 6.43 -50.36 35.08
N ALA A 14 6.85 -51.26 34.19
CA ALA A 14 6.50 -51.16 32.77
C ALA A 14 4.99 -51.24 32.49
N ASP A 15 4.24 -51.91 33.36
CA ASP A 15 2.82 -52.20 33.16
C ASP A 15 1.93 -51.04 33.66
N ASN A 16 2.37 -50.26 34.64
CA ASN A 16 1.57 -49.18 35.26
C ASN A 16 2.09 -47.76 35.01
N ILE A 17 3.25 -47.59 34.35
CA ILE A 17 3.86 -46.28 34.09
C ILE A 17 2.92 -45.33 33.33
N ALA A 18 2.17 -45.83 32.35
CA ALA A 18 1.23 -45.02 31.58
C ALA A 18 0.11 -44.46 32.47
N GLU A 19 -0.39 -45.27 33.39
CA GLU A 19 -1.45 -44.87 34.33
C GLU A 19 -0.93 -43.86 35.36
N ILE A 20 0.26 -44.08 35.91
CA ILE A 20 0.91 -43.17 36.86
C ILE A 20 1.16 -41.79 36.23
N VAL A 21 1.73 -41.75 35.02
CA VAL A 21 1.99 -40.47 34.32
C VAL A 21 0.68 -39.76 33.98
N THR A 22 -0.35 -40.53 33.56
CA THR A 22 -1.66 -39.96 33.24
C THR A 22 -2.32 -39.36 34.47
N GLU A 23 -2.21 -39.99 35.63
CA GLU A 23 -2.76 -39.47 36.88
C GLU A 23 -2.03 -38.20 37.33
N TRP A 24 -0.70 -38.14 37.18
CA TRP A 24 0.06 -36.92 37.45
C TRP A 24 -0.31 -35.77 36.53
N VAL A 25 -0.48 -36.04 35.22
CA VAL A 25 -0.96 -35.02 34.27
C VAL A 25 -2.37 -34.59 34.64
N ARG A 26 -3.25 -35.52 35.02
CA ARG A 26 -4.60 -35.23 35.48
C ARG A 26 -4.58 -34.36 36.74
N GLU A 27 -3.76 -34.67 37.73
CA GLU A 27 -3.64 -33.90 38.96
C GLU A 27 -3.06 -32.50 38.72
N ILE A 28 -2.06 -32.37 37.85
CA ILE A 28 -1.51 -31.07 37.42
C ILE A 28 -2.59 -30.25 36.71
N ILE A 29 -3.34 -30.85 35.79
CA ILE A 29 -4.44 -30.17 35.08
C ILE A 29 -5.55 -29.79 36.07
N THR A 30 -5.90 -30.67 37.01
CA THR A 30 -6.99 -30.45 37.98
C THR A 30 -6.63 -29.41 39.05
N THR A 31 -5.37 -29.39 39.46
CA THR A 31 -4.82 -28.39 40.38
C THR A 31 -4.70 -27.03 39.67
N SER A 32 -4.26 -27.04 38.40
CA SER A 32 -4.28 -25.85 37.55
C SER A 32 -5.71 -25.38 37.29
N SER A 33 -6.69 -26.28 37.25
CA SER A 33 -8.10 -25.97 36.99
C SER A 33 -8.90 -25.47 38.19
N LYS A 34 -8.52 -25.81 39.42
CA LYS A 34 -9.11 -25.19 40.63
C LYS A 34 -8.82 -23.70 40.77
N VAL A 35 -7.86 -23.16 40.02
CA VAL A 35 -7.57 -21.70 39.90
C VAL A 35 -8.54 -21.00 38.92
N ILE A 36 -9.42 -21.72 38.21
CA ILE A 36 -10.02 -21.27 36.94
C ILE A 36 -11.46 -20.69 37.03
N SER A 37 -12.12 -20.62 38.19
CA SER A 37 -13.59 -20.41 38.25
C SER A 37 -14.17 -19.03 37.82
N LYS A 38 -13.37 -18.04 37.38
CA LYS A 38 -13.86 -16.79 36.74
C LYS A 38 -13.22 -16.48 35.38
N GLY A 39 -12.18 -17.21 34.98
CA GLY A 39 -11.38 -16.90 33.78
C GLY A 39 -11.98 -17.45 32.48
N GLU A 40 -12.64 -18.61 32.50
CA GLU A 40 -13.07 -19.33 31.29
C GLU A 40 -14.20 -18.66 30.50
N ILE A 41 -15.23 -18.10 31.17
CA ILE A 41 -16.32 -17.40 30.47
C ILE A 41 -15.81 -16.12 29.80
N SER A 42 -14.84 -15.42 30.43
CA SER A 42 -14.17 -14.27 29.82
C SER A 42 -13.20 -14.67 28.70
N ALA A 43 -12.50 -15.79 28.84
CA ALA A 43 -11.52 -16.25 27.86
C ALA A 43 -12.19 -16.78 26.59
N ALA A 44 -13.29 -17.54 26.70
CA ALA A 44 -14.07 -18.03 25.55
C ALA A 44 -14.68 -16.86 24.75
N LYS A 45 -15.29 -15.88 25.45
CA LYS A 45 -15.79 -14.66 24.81
C LYS A 45 -14.69 -13.84 24.15
N ASP A 46 -13.51 -13.73 24.78
CA ASP A 46 -12.36 -13.05 24.20
C ASP A 46 -11.83 -13.77 22.93
N VAL A 47 -11.86 -15.10 22.89
CA VAL A 47 -11.51 -15.90 21.69
C VAL A 47 -12.50 -15.64 20.54
N ASP A 48 -13.80 -15.66 20.82
CA ASP A 48 -14.83 -15.41 19.80
C ASP A 48 -14.77 -14.00 19.25
N ILE A 49 -14.53 -13.00 20.10
CA ILE A 49 -14.31 -11.61 19.69
C ILE A 49 -13.09 -11.52 18.77
N ARG A 50 -11.95 -12.12 19.13
CA ARG A 50 -10.75 -12.09 18.29
C ARG A 50 -10.97 -12.77 16.94
N ARG A 51 -11.67 -13.91 16.92
CA ARG A 51 -12.02 -14.61 15.68
C ARG A 51 -12.89 -13.74 14.78
N SER A 52 -13.91 -13.10 15.35
CA SER A 52 -14.79 -12.17 14.63
C SER A 52 -14.02 -10.97 14.07
N LEU A 53 -13.10 -10.39 14.85
CA LEU A 53 -12.25 -9.29 14.40
C LEU A 53 -11.30 -9.72 13.28
N LYS A 54 -10.76 -10.94 13.37
CA LYS A 54 -9.89 -11.51 12.34
C LYS A 54 -10.64 -11.72 11.02
N VAL A 55 -11.87 -12.21 11.07
CA VAL A 55 -12.74 -12.31 9.88
C VAL A 55 -13.07 -10.94 9.30
N LYS A 56 -13.39 -9.96 10.16
CA LYS A 56 -13.86 -8.64 9.71
C LYS A 56 -12.75 -7.72 9.20
N PHE A 57 -11.57 -7.79 9.80
CA PHE A 57 -10.49 -6.82 9.59
C PHE A 57 -9.15 -7.46 9.19
N GLY A 58 -9.13 -8.78 8.95
CA GLY A 58 -7.91 -9.53 8.80
C GLY A 58 -7.00 -9.03 7.69
N ASP A 59 -7.55 -8.88 6.48
CA ASP A 59 -6.81 -8.43 5.30
C ASP A 59 -6.21 -7.03 5.50
N TYR A 60 -6.99 -6.11 6.07
CA TYR A 60 -6.52 -4.77 6.40
C TYR A 60 -5.33 -4.84 7.36
N LEU A 61 -5.45 -5.64 8.43
CA LEU A 61 -4.42 -5.71 9.47
C LEU A 61 -3.13 -6.38 8.99
N LEU A 62 -3.24 -7.39 8.12
CA LEU A 62 -2.07 -8.03 7.49
C LEU A 62 -1.33 -7.07 6.57
N ARG A 63 -2.08 -6.35 5.71
CA ARG A 63 -1.51 -5.33 4.81
C ARG A 63 -0.87 -4.18 5.60
N GLU A 64 -1.58 -3.66 6.60
CA GLU A 64 -1.08 -2.61 7.49
C GLU A 64 0.21 -3.04 8.21
N ALA A 65 0.32 -4.31 8.60
CA ALA A 65 1.49 -4.89 9.26
C ALA A 65 2.61 -5.31 8.29
N SER A 66 2.38 -5.22 6.98
CA SER A 66 3.30 -5.71 5.93
C SER A 66 3.72 -7.17 6.17
N ASP A 67 2.79 -8.01 6.63
CA ASP A 67 3.00 -9.43 6.96
C ASP A 67 4.00 -9.71 8.11
N TYR A 68 4.44 -8.71 8.87
CA TYR A 68 5.30 -8.89 10.05
C TYR A 68 4.56 -8.61 11.36
N CYS A 69 4.98 -9.28 12.43
CA CYS A 69 4.47 -9.00 13.77
C CYS A 69 4.75 -7.54 14.16
N THR A 70 3.71 -6.82 14.61
CA THR A 70 3.84 -5.41 14.98
C THR A 70 4.34 -5.17 16.41
N PHE A 71 4.63 -6.24 17.16
CA PHE A 71 5.11 -6.11 18.53
C PHE A 71 6.58 -5.66 18.53
N PRO A 72 6.97 -4.61 19.29
CA PRO A 72 8.32 -4.06 19.29
C PRO A 72 9.38 -5.14 19.58
N GLY A 73 10.40 -5.21 18.72
CA GLY A 73 11.48 -6.18 18.85
C GLY A 73 11.15 -7.59 18.36
N CYS A 74 9.97 -7.80 17.75
CA CYS A 74 9.62 -9.05 17.07
C CYS A 74 9.69 -8.84 15.56
N SER A 75 10.35 -9.75 14.84
CA SER A 75 10.50 -9.72 13.38
C SER A 75 9.85 -10.94 12.70
N GLN A 76 8.95 -11.63 13.40
CA GLN A 76 8.32 -12.85 12.89
C GLN A 76 7.32 -12.52 11.79
N MET A 77 7.38 -13.29 10.71
CA MET A 77 6.35 -13.33 9.69
C MET A 77 5.01 -13.77 10.28
N LEU A 78 3.93 -13.22 9.75
CA LEU A 78 2.54 -13.52 10.10
C LEU A 78 1.93 -14.59 9.18
N TYR A 79 2.76 -15.31 8.45
CA TYR A 79 2.38 -16.46 7.64
C TYR A 79 3.45 -17.53 7.67
N VAL A 80 3.06 -18.73 7.24
CA VAL A 80 3.94 -19.86 6.95
C VAL A 80 3.68 -20.35 5.53
N MET A 81 4.70 -20.95 4.93
CA MET A 81 4.59 -21.59 3.61
C MET A 81 4.57 -23.11 3.80
N ASN A 82 3.46 -23.76 3.41
CA ASN A 82 3.30 -25.21 3.47
C ASN A 82 2.90 -25.71 2.08
N ASP A 83 3.71 -26.58 1.46
CA ASP A 83 3.46 -27.15 0.12
C ASP A 83 3.10 -26.10 -0.95
N GLY A 84 3.83 -24.97 -0.93
CA GLY A 84 3.59 -23.85 -1.85
C GLY A 84 2.34 -23.00 -1.54
N LYS A 85 1.60 -23.32 -0.47
CA LYS A 85 0.45 -22.53 0.00
C LYS A 85 0.86 -21.63 1.16
N MET A 86 0.49 -20.36 1.05
CA MET A 86 0.65 -19.39 2.14
C MET A 86 -0.53 -19.54 3.13
N GLN A 87 -0.20 -19.72 4.41
CA GLN A 87 -1.19 -19.76 5.48
C GLN A 87 -0.87 -18.68 6.52
N TYR A 88 -1.81 -17.78 6.78
CA TYR A 88 -1.64 -16.70 7.75
C TYR A 88 -1.73 -17.20 9.20
N VAL A 89 -0.68 -16.95 9.97
CA VAL A 89 -0.49 -17.33 11.38
C VAL A 89 -0.29 -16.07 12.23
N TYR A 90 -1.40 -15.41 12.57
CA TYR A 90 -1.44 -14.22 13.41
C TYR A 90 -2.72 -14.17 14.25
N GLU A 91 -2.71 -13.31 15.26
CA GLU A 91 -3.84 -13.02 16.14
C GLU A 91 -4.11 -11.52 16.18
N VAL A 92 -5.36 -11.15 16.45
CA VAL A 92 -5.78 -9.75 16.60
C VAL A 92 -5.72 -9.35 18.07
N ALA A 93 -4.91 -8.36 18.40
CA ALA A 93 -4.82 -7.78 19.73
C ALA A 93 -5.65 -6.49 19.82
N VAL A 94 -6.54 -6.39 20.81
CA VAL A 94 -7.18 -5.12 21.20
C VAL A 94 -6.18 -4.31 22.01
N ILE A 95 -5.81 -3.12 21.53
CA ILE A 95 -4.76 -2.29 22.14
C ILE A 95 -5.20 -1.82 23.53
N ASP A 96 -6.36 -1.18 23.62
CA ASP A 96 -6.94 -0.65 24.86
C ASP A 96 -8.35 -1.21 25.07
N LYS A 97 -8.50 -2.15 26.02
CA LYS A 97 -9.79 -2.79 26.35
C LYS A 97 -10.82 -1.81 26.94
N SER A 98 -10.40 -0.62 27.38
CA SER A 98 -11.31 0.43 27.87
C SER A 98 -11.92 1.29 26.77
N LYS A 99 -11.47 1.12 25.52
CA LYS A 99 -11.89 1.90 24.36
C LYS A 99 -12.73 1.04 23.42
N LYS A 100 -13.46 1.71 22.53
CA LYS A 100 -14.22 1.07 21.45
C LYS A 100 -13.28 0.18 20.64
N ILE A 101 -13.78 -1.00 20.26
CA ILE A 101 -13.06 -1.91 19.37
C ILE A 101 -13.37 -1.48 17.94
N ASP A 102 -12.42 -0.80 17.31
CA ASP A 102 -12.45 -0.39 15.92
C ASP A 102 -11.05 -0.52 15.29
N LEU A 103 -10.95 -0.21 14.00
CA LEU A 103 -9.71 -0.29 13.24
C LEU A 103 -8.56 0.50 13.84
N THR A 104 -8.79 1.53 14.67
CA THR A 104 -7.72 2.34 15.29
C THR A 104 -7.23 1.76 16.62
N ASN A 105 -7.95 0.78 17.17
CA ASN A 105 -7.69 0.19 18.49
C ASN A 105 -7.41 -1.34 18.42
N ILE A 106 -7.15 -1.87 17.23
CA ILE A 106 -6.77 -3.27 17.01
C ILE A 106 -5.50 -3.37 16.15
N ILE A 107 -4.73 -4.44 16.34
CA ILE A 107 -3.45 -4.66 15.65
C ILE A 107 -3.14 -6.15 15.49
N ALA A 108 -2.44 -6.54 14.42
CA ALA A 108 -2.04 -7.92 14.15
C ALA A 108 -0.69 -8.27 14.79
N MET A 109 -0.61 -9.41 15.47
CA MET A 109 0.62 -9.91 16.08
C MET A 109 0.78 -11.41 15.84
N CYS A 110 2.00 -11.94 15.92
CA CYS A 110 2.16 -13.40 15.96
C CYS A 110 1.52 -13.95 17.26
N PRO A 111 1.08 -15.23 17.28
CA PRO A 111 0.37 -15.80 18.44
C PRO A 111 1.13 -15.64 19.76
N ARG A 112 2.47 -15.80 19.73
CA ARG A 112 3.33 -15.62 20.90
C ARG A 112 3.27 -14.21 21.48
N CYS A 113 3.41 -13.19 20.64
CA CYS A 113 3.41 -11.80 21.07
C CYS A 113 2.02 -11.35 21.52
N GLN A 114 0.97 -11.84 20.87
CA GLN A 114 -0.40 -11.58 21.27
C GLN A 114 -0.69 -12.16 22.67
N GLY A 115 -0.35 -13.43 22.90
CA GLY A 115 -0.51 -14.06 24.21
C GLY A 115 0.29 -13.35 25.30
N PHE A 116 1.54 -12.96 25.01
CA PHE A 116 2.35 -12.14 25.92
C PHE A 116 1.68 -10.79 26.24
N TYR A 117 1.14 -10.12 25.22
CA TYR A 117 0.50 -8.82 25.39
C TYR A 117 -0.80 -8.90 26.22
N ASP A 118 -1.58 -9.97 26.05
CA ASP A 118 -2.80 -10.18 26.83
C ASP A 118 -2.51 -10.48 28.30
N VAL A 119 -1.48 -11.27 28.60
CA VAL A 119 -1.09 -11.59 29.98
C VAL A 119 -0.37 -10.42 30.66
N LYS A 120 0.53 -9.72 29.96
CA LYS A 120 1.37 -8.64 30.50
C LYS A 120 1.01 -7.27 29.91
N ARG A 121 -0.25 -6.87 30.08
CA ARG A 121 -0.76 -5.58 29.64
C ARG A 121 -0.42 -4.45 30.60
N THR A 122 0.74 -3.84 30.42
CA THR A 122 1.16 -2.65 31.19
C THR A 122 0.76 -1.36 30.48
N ARG A 123 0.60 -0.25 31.23
CA ARG A 123 0.36 1.08 30.64
C ARG A 123 1.42 1.46 29.60
N LYS A 124 2.68 1.08 29.85
CA LYS A 124 3.81 1.31 28.94
C LYS A 124 3.61 0.58 27.60
N ASN A 125 3.25 -0.70 27.64
CA ASN A 125 3.04 -1.49 26.44
C ASN A 125 1.79 -1.02 25.66
N VAL A 126 0.71 -0.66 26.35
CA VAL A 126 -0.48 -0.06 25.71
C VAL A 126 -0.11 1.24 24.99
N GLN A 127 0.66 2.13 25.63
CA GLN A 127 1.08 3.38 25.02
C GLN A 127 1.99 3.16 23.80
N ALA A 128 2.89 2.16 23.87
CA ALA A 128 3.72 1.77 22.74
C ALA A 128 2.85 1.27 21.56
N MET A 129 1.86 0.41 21.83
CA MET A 129 0.94 -0.10 20.80
C MET A 129 0.11 1.02 20.18
N LYS A 130 -0.38 1.98 20.97
CA LYS A 130 -1.09 3.16 20.44
C LYS A 130 -0.23 3.97 19.47
N ARG A 131 1.05 4.18 19.80
CA ARG A 131 2.00 4.90 18.93
C ARG A 131 2.25 4.15 17.63
N ILE A 132 2.52 2.84 17.71
CA ILE A 132 2.74 1.98 16.54
C ILE A 132 1.49 1.98 15.66
N LYS A 133 0.31 1.76 16.25
CA LYS A 133 -0.93 1.74 15.49
C LYS A 133 -1.20 3.05 14.76
N LYS A 134 -0.97 4.19 15.41
CA LYS A 134 -1.08 5.51 14.76
C LYS A 134 -0.12 5.64 13.57
N LEU A 135 1.13 5.18 13.73
CA LEU A 135 2.13 5.21 12.67
C LEU A 135 1.71 4.34 11.48
N LEU A 136 1.30 3.10 11.74
CA LEU A 136 0.87 2.15 10.72
C LEU A 136 -0.39 2.65 9.99
N PHE A 137 -1.38 3.14 10.72
CA PHE A 137 -2.62 3.70 10.16
C PHE A 137 -2.35 4.92 9.26
N ASN A 138 -1.46 5.81 9.69
CA ASN A 138 -1.05 6.96 8.89
C ASN A 138 -0.30 6.54 7.62
N ARG A 139 0.57 5.52 7.72
CA ARG A 139 1.27 4.95 6.56
C ARG A 139 0.29 4.38 5.55
N SER A 140 -0.63 3.53 5.98
CA SER A 140 -1.64 2.94 5.09
C SER A 140 -2.54 4.00 4.45
N ASN A 141 -2.94 5.04 5.19
CA ASN A 141 -3.70 6.15 4.61
C ASN A 141 -2.88 6.99 3.63
N ALA A 142 -1.58 7.18 3.88
CA ALA A 142 -0.68 7.83 2.94
C ALA A 142 -0.52 6.98 1.68
N GLU A 143 -0.32 5.67 1.80
CA GLU A 143 -0.25 4.72 0.68
C GLU A 143 -1.54 4.71 -0.14
N ILE A 144 -2.72 4.72 0.48
CA ILE A 144 -4.01 4.80 -0.23
C ILE A 144 -4.18 6.15 -0.94
N ARG A 145 -3.81 7.25 -0.29
CA ARG A 145 -3.85 8.59 -0.93
C ARG A 145 -2.82 8.75 -2.04
N MET A 146 -1.72 7.99 -1.96
CA MET A 146 -0.67 7.94 -2.97
C MET A 146 -0.97 6.95 -4.08
N SER A 147 -1.80 5.92 -3.85
CA SER A 147 -2.17 4.93 -4.87
C SER A 147 -3.22 5.53 -5.81
N GLU A 148 -2.72 6.33 -6.76
CA GLU A 148 -2.87 6.15 -8.21
C GLU A 148 -4.27 6.18 -8.84
N GLU A 149 -5.36 5.90 -8.14
CA GLU A 149 -6.67 5.63 -8.76
C GLU A 149 -7.36 6.88 -9.34
N THR A 150 -7.09 8.09 -8.82
CA THR A 150 -7.64 9.35 -9.39
C THR A 150 -6.79 9.91 -10.52
N PHE A 151 -5.46 9.76 -10.43
CA PHE A 151 -4.54 10.17 -11.47
C PHE A 151 -4.71 9.32 -12.73
N GLU A 152 -4.75 7.99 -12.58
CA GLU A 152 -4.91 7.07 -13.71
C GLU A 152 -6.28 7.22 -14.37
N ARG A 153 -7.37 7.28 -13.60
CA ARG A 153 -8.73 7.54 -14.14
C ARG A 153 -8.83 8.90 -14.82
N GLY A 154 -8.24 9.94 -14.24
CA GLY A 154 -8.26 11.28 -14.82
C GLY A 154 -7.52 11.35 -16.17
N ILE A 155 -6.36 10.70 -16.27
CA ILE A 155 -5.60 10.66 -17.53
C ILE A 155 -6.33 9.82 -18.57
N VAL A 156 -6.98 8.71 -18.19
CA VAL A 156 -7.84 7.95 -19.10
C VAL A 156 -8.93 8.83 -19.70
N ALA A 157 -9.58 9.67 -18.88
CA ALA A 157 -10.61 10.60 -19.37
C ALA A 157 -10.03 11.64 -20.36
N VAL A 158 -8.86 12.20 -20.05
CA VAL A 158 -8.16 13.15 -20.94
C VAL A 158 -7.82 12.48 -22.28
N ILE A 159 -7.18 11.31 -22.25
CA ILE A 159 -6.79 10.57 -23.46
C ILE A 159 -8.02 10.17 -24.29
N SER A 160 -9.08 9.70 -23.64
CA SER A 160 -10.36 9.39 -24.31
C SER A 160 -10.98 10.63 -24.97
N GLY A 161 -10.77 11.82 -24.39
CA GLY A 161 -11.17 13.09 -24.99
C GLY A 161 -10.37 13.39 -26.24
N ILE A 162 -9.04 13.17 -26.21
CA ILE A 162 -8.14 13.38 -27.36
C ILE A 162 -8.51 12.45 -28.51
N GLU A 163 -8.78 11.17 -28.22
CA GLU A 163 -9.19 10.18 -29.22
C GLU A 163 -10.45 10.60 -30.00
N LYS A 164 -11.38 11.28 -29.32
CA LYS A 164 -12.68 11.68 -29.90
C LYS A 164 -12.63 12.99 -30.70
N LEU A 165 -11.48 13.68 -30.73
CA LEU A 165 -11.33 14.95 -31.44
C LEU A 165 -11.55 14.78 -32.94
N LYS A 166 -12.38 15.66 -33.51
CA LYS A 166 -12.60 15.72 -34.96
C LYS A 166 -11.64 16.70 -35.63
N PRO A 167 -11.35 16.56 -36.93
CA PRO A 167 -10.40 17.44 -37.63
C PRO A 167 -10.68 18.94 -37.53
N ASN A 168 -11.95 19.34 -37.46
CA ASN A 168 -12.37 20.73 -37.29
C ASN A 168 -12.13 21.29 -35.89
N GLU A 169 -11.76 20.45 -34.92
CA GLU A 169 -11.41 20.83 -33.55
C GLU A 169 -9.88 20.92 -33.34
N LEU A 170 -9.09 20.45 -34.31
CA LEU A 170 -7.63 20.30 -34.24
C LEU A 170 -6.85 21.49 -34.81
N ILE A 171 -7.52 22.57 -35.18
CA ILE A 171 -6.86 23.67 -35.88
C ILE A 171 -7.37 24.99 -35.31
N ASP A 172 -6.52 25.62 -34.50
CA ASP A 172 -6.52 27.07 -34.34
C ASP A 172 -5.24 27.60 -35.00
N ILE A 173 -5.39 28.19 -36.19
CA ILE A 173 -4.30 28.70 -37.03
C ILE A 173 -3.49 29.79 -36.28
N SER A 174 -4.01 30.31 -35.17
CA SER A 174 -3.35 31.32 -34.34
C SER A 174 -2.36 30.76 -33.31
N PHE A 175 -2.31 29.44 -33.07
CA PHE A 175 -1.46 28.90 -32.00
C PHE A 175 -0.02 28.67 -32.47
N GLU A 176 0.88 29.54 -32.03
CA GLU A 176 2.32 29.39 -32.23
C GLU A 176 2.95 28.76 -30.98
N PRO A 177 3.62 27.58 -31.08
CA PRO A 177 4.27 26.95 -29.94
C PRO A 177 5.41 27.82 -29.40
N LYS A 178 5.18 28.46 -28.24
CA LYS A 178 6.20 29.29 -27.57
C LYS A 178 7.00 28.41 -26.63
N SER A 179 8.33 28.52 -26.58
CA SER A 179 9.23 27.84 -25.61
C SER A 179 9.68 26.40 -25.92
N ILE A 180 9.19 25.72 -26.97
CA ILE A 180 9.73 24.38 -27.32
C ILE A 180 11.24 24.46 -27.62
N ASP A 181 11.66 25.51 -28.33
CA ASP A 181 13.07 25.78 -28.63
C ASP A 181 13.96 25.88 -27.38
N LYS A 182 13.37 26.22 -26.23
CA LYS A 182 14.06 26.35 -24.95
C LYS A 182 13.93 25.11 -24.07
N LYS A 183 13.19 24.08 -24.48
CA LYS A 183 12.97 22.85 -23.70
C LYS A 183 13.58 21.62 -24.36
N ILE A 184 13.77 21.67 -25.68
CA ILE A 184 14.40 20.61 -26.47
C ILE A 184 15.46 21.25 -27.36
N ASP A 185 16.72 20.85 -27.19
CA ASP A 185 17.81 21.25 -28.09
C ASP A 185 17.59 20.63 -29.47
N ALA A 186 17.11 21.42 -30.42
CA ALA A 186 16.85 21.00 -31.80
C ALA A 186 18.12 20.55 -32.55
N LYS A 187 19.31 21.03 -32.16
CA LYS A 187 20.57 20.61 -32.79
C LYS A 187 20.92 19.18 -32.40
N LYS A 188 20.59 18.79 -31.16
CA LYS A 188 20.86 17.46 -30.61
C LYS A 188 19.71 16.47 -30.84
N TYR A 189 18.46 16.93 -30.80
CA TYR A 189 17.25 16.09 -30.78
C TYR A 189 16.24 16.53 -31.86
N LEU A 190 16.69 16.69 -33.10
CA LEU A 190 15.87 17.23 -34.20
C LEU A 190 14.53 16.48 -34.41
N HIS A 191 14.51 15.15 -34.36
CA HIS A 191 13.28 14.39 -34.55
C HIS A 191 12.28 14.60 -33.40
N LEU A 192 12.74 14.51 -32.14
CA LEU A 192 11.90 14.79 -30.97
C LEU A 192 11.36 16.22 -31.00
N TYR A 193 12.21 17.19 -31.35
CA TYR A 193 11.82 18.58 -31.48
C TYR A 193 10.68 18.75 -32.50
N ASN A 194 10.81 18.15 -33.69
CA ASN A 194 9.80 18.24 -34.74
C ASN A 194 8.50 17.52 -34.35
N GLU A 195 8.60 16.34 -33.72
CA GLU A 195 7.45 15.57 -33.23
C GLU A 195 6.65 16.38 -32.19
N VAL A 196 7.34 16.91 -31.18
CA VAL A 196 6.70 17.73 -30.15
C VAL A 196 6.12 19.00 -30.75
N ARG A 197 6.85 19.68 -31.64
CA ARG A 197 6.37 20.91 -32.30
C ARG A 197 5.12 20.67 -33.12
N MET A 198 5.08 19.63 -33.95
CA MET A 198 3.89 19.28 -34.74
C MET A 198 2.69 18.98 -33.84
N ASN A 199 2.87 18.11 -32.84
CA ASN A 199 1.79 17.72 -31.94
C ASN A 199 1.29 18.92 -31.12
N VAL A 200 2.18 19.79 -30.65
CA VAL A 200 1.79 21.00 -29.91
C VAL A 200 1.04 21.97 -30.83
N SER A 201 1.52 22.22 -32.05
CA SER A 201 0.81 23.09 -33.00
C SER A 201 -0.61 22.60 -33.31
N GLN A 202 -0.80 21.28 -33.40
CA GLN A 202 -2.08 20.70 -33.80
C GLN A 202 -3.03 20.49 -32.61
N TYR A 203 -2.53 20.02 -31.47
CA TYR A 203 -3.41 19.51 -30.41
C TYR A 203 -3.48 20.41 -29.17
N PHE A 204 -2.57 21.37 -28.97
CA PHE A 204 -2.44 22.05 -27.69
C PHE A 204 -3.73 22.72 -27.20
N VAL A 205 -4.39 23.48 -28.08
CA VAL A 205 -5.64 24.19 -27.74
C VAL A 205 -6.76 23.20 -27.41
N ALA A 206 -6.91 22.14 -28.20
CA ALA A 206 -7.93 21.11 -27.97
C ALA A 206 -7.70 20.35 -26.66
N VAL A 207 -6.45 19.90 -26.41
CA VAL A 207 -6.07 19.22 -25.17
C VAL A 207 -6.29 20.12 -23.95
N ARG A 208 -5.95 21.41 -24.06
CA ARG A 208 -6.23 22.39 -23.00
C ARG A 208 -7.72 22.47 -22.67
N ARG A 209 -8.58 22.57 -23.70
CA ARG A 209 -10.04 22.62 -23.51
C ARG A 209 -10.59 21.36 -22.87
N ILE A 210 -10.06 20.18 -23.24
CA ILE A 210 -10.42 18.91 -22.59
C ILE A 210 -10.05 18.94 -21.11
N LEU A 211 -8.82 19.35 -20.78
CA LEU A 211 -8.34 19.44 -19.40
C LEU A 211 -9.17 20.43 -18.57
N GLU A 212 -9.46 21.61 -19.11
CA GLU A 212 -10.30 22.63 -18.46
C GLU A 212 -11.73 22.10 -18.25
N SER A 213 -12.34 21.49 -19.27
CA SER A 213 -13.69 20.91 -19.15
C SER A 213 -13.77 19.80 -18.09
N LEU A 214 -12.79 18.89 -18.05
CA LEU A 214 -12.75 17.81 -17.06
C LEU A 214 -12.42 18.30 -15.65
N ASN A 215 -11.76 19.46 -15.54
CA ASN A 215 -11.51 20.10 -14.25
C ASN A 215 -12.79 20.78 -13.73
N ASP A 216 -13.51 21.46 -14.61
CA ASP A 216 -14.75 22.17 -14.26
C ASP A 216 -15.87 21.21 -13.84
N ASP A 217 -15.93 20.00 -14.42
CA ASP A 217 -16.89 18.96 -14.03
C ASP A 217 -16.44 18.10 -12.83
N GLY A 218 -15.21 18.30 -12.34
CA GLY A 218 -14.63 17.60 -11.20
C GLY A 218 -14.11 16.18 -11.50
N THR A 219 -14.05 15.77 -12.77
CA THR A 219 -13.46 14.48 -13.17
C THR A 219 -11.96 14.44 -12.90
N ILE A 220 -11.26 15.58 -13.07
CA ILE A 220 -9.84 15.73 -12.75
C ILE A 220 -9.59 16.93 -11.84
N ASP A 221 -8.48 16.88 -11.13
CA ASP A 221 -7.84 18.06 -10.53
C ASP A 221 -6.64 18.40 -11.42
N PHE A 222 -6.77 19.47 -12.22
CA PHE A 222 -5.76 19.81 -13.23
C PHE A 222 -4.42 20.24 -12.60
N GLU A 223 -4.45 20.96 -11.47
CA GLU A 223 -3.24 21.36 -10.76
C GLU A 223 -2.51 20.14 -10.18
N SER A 224 -3.25 19.20 -9.60
CA SER A 224 -2.70 17.93 -9.12
C SER A 224 -2.07 17.12 -10.26
N LEU A 225 -2.73 17.06 -11.42
CA LEU A 225 -2.22 16.38 -12.61
C LEU A 225 -0.89 17.00 -13.09
N GLN A 226 -0.82 18.34 -13.19
CA GLN A 226 0.41 19.05 -13.55
C GLN A 226 1.54 18.76 -12.55
N ASN A 227 1.26 18.81 -11.25
CA ASN A 227 2.24 18.53 -10.21
C ASN A 227 2.78 17.10 -10.27
N GLN A 228 1.92 16.12 -10.54
CA GLN A 228 2.33 14.72 -10.69
C GLN A 228 3.21 14.50 -11.93
N MET A 229 2.84 15.07 -13.08
CA MET A 229 3.67 15.04 -14.29
C MET A 229 5.04 15.70 -14.04
N ARG A 230 5.05 16.85 -13.34
CA ARG A 230 6.29 17.55 -12.98
C ARG A 230 7.19 16.70 -12.08
N MET A 231 6.62 15.97 -11.13
CA MET A 231 7.38 15.06 -10.27
C MET A 231 8.01 13.91 -11.07
N VAL A 232 7.30 13.34 -12.03
CA VAL A 232 7.84 12.29 -12.93
C VAL A 232 9.01 12.86 -13.74
N TYR A 233 8.81 14.00 -14.40
CA TYR A 233 9.86 14.69 -15.17
C TYR A 233 11.12 14.96 -14.32
N LYS A 234 10.96 15.61 -13.16
CA LYS A 234 12.09 15.93 -12.27
C LYS A 234 12.84 14.71 -11.78
N LYS A 235 12.17 13.56 -11.59
CA LYS A 235 12.84 12.31 -11.23
C LYS A 235 13.73 11.81 -12.37
N LEU A 236 13.24 11.83 -13.61
CA LEU A 236 13.98 11.39 -14.78
C LEU A 236 15.19 12.30 -15.07
N VAL A 237 15.02 13.62 -14.98
CA VAL A 237 16.14 14.58 -15.11
C VAL A 237 17.24 14.30 -14.06
N LYS A 238 16.86 14.04 -12.80
CA LYS A 238 17.82 13.69 -11.73
C LYS A 238 18.56 12.38 -12.02
N SER A 239 17.96 11.46 -12.75
CA SER A 239 18.59 10.21 -13.20
C SER A 239 19.56 10.39 -14.37
N ARG A 240 19.75 11.63 -14.88
CA ARG A 240 20.70 11.99 -15.95
C ARG A 240 20.48 11.24 -17.27
N VAL A 241 19.24 10.86 -17.56
CA VAL A 241 18.83 10.33 -18.86
C VAL A 241 18.64 11.46 -19.88
N ASP A 242 18.74 11.15 -21.16
CA ASP A 242 18.60 12.15 -22.23
C ASP A 242 17.13 12.52 -22.55
N ALA A 243 16.91 13.51 -23.41
CA ALA A 243 15.57 14.01 -23.72
C ALA A 243 14.67 12.96 -24.40
N TYR A 244 15.23 12.09 -25.26
CA TYR A 244 14.48 10.99 -25.86
C TYR A 244 14.02 9.99 -24.82
N GLN A 245 14.93 9.61 -23.91
CA GLN A 245 14.62 8.69 -22.81
C GLN A 245 13.60 9.30 -21.85
N ILE A 246 13.70 10.58 -21.53
CA ILE A 246 12.70 11.27 -20.70
C ILE A 246 11.32 11.20 -21.37
N PHE A 247 11.23 11.56 -22.65
CA PHE A 247 9.97 11.54 -23.39
C PHE A 247 9.38 10.13 -23.46
N ASP A 248 10.18 9.14 -23.83
CA ASP A 248 9.77 7.74 -23.98
C ASP A 248 9.34 7.11 -22.65
N GLU A 249 10.09 7.35 -21.56
CA GLU A 249 9.74 6.83 -20.23
C GLU A 249 8.45 7.44 -19.69
N ILE A 250 8.19 8.73 -19.94
CA ILE A 250 6.91 9.35 -19.57
C ILE A 250 5.78 8.74 -20.41
N CYS A 251 5.94 8.60 -21.72
CA CYS A 251 4.93 7.98 -22.58
C CYS A 251 4.61 6.54 -22.13
N LYS A 252 5.65 5.71 -21.93
CA LYS A 252 5.51 4.33 -21.42
C LYS A 252 4.81 4.28 -20.07
N LYS A 253 5.07 5.25 -19.20
CA LYS A 253 4.40 5.33 -17.91
C LYS A 253 2.91 5.62 -18.08
N LEU A 254 2.53 6.55 -18.95
CA LEU A 254 1.13 6.84 -19.26
C LEU A 254 0.43 5.65 -19.93
N GLU A 255 1.08 5.00 -20.90
CA GLU A 255 0.57 3.79 -21.57
C GLU A 255 0.25 2.69 -20.55
N LYS A 256 1.18 2.40 -19.63
CA LYS A 256 0.98 1.38 -18.58
C LYS A 256 -0.12 1.75 -17.59
N ALA A 257 -0.19 3.03 -17.23
CA ALA A 257 -1.15 3.56 -16.26
C ALA A 257 -2.58 3.61 -16.81
N THR A 258 -2.73 3.82 -18.11
CA THR A 258 -4.05 4.09 -18.72
C THR A 258 -4.54 2.99 -19.66
N LEU A 259 -3.64 2.11 -20.11
CA LEU A 259 -3.89 1.10 -21.15
C LEU A 259 -4.41 1.71 -22.46
N GLN A 260 -4.02 2.96 -22.75
CA GLN A 260 -4.40 3.68 -23.96
C GLN A 260 -3.31 3.61 -25.03
N ASP A 261 -3.69 3.93 -26.27
CA ASP A 261 -2.75 3.97 -27.39
C ASP A 261 -1.62 4.98 -27.14
N ARG A 262 -0.40 4.57 -27.49
CA ARG A 262 0.81 5.37 -27.37
C ARG A 262 0.70 6.71 -28.08
N LEU A 263 0.03 6.77 -29.22
CA LEU A 263 -0.16 7.99 -29.99
C LEU A 263 -0.83 9.09 -29.15
N TYR A 264 -1.91 8.77 -28.45
CA TYR A 264 -2.63 9.73 -27.63
C TYR A 264 -1.86 10.09 -26.35
N CYS A 265 -1.11 9.12 -25.79
CA CYS A 265 -0.19 9.40 -24.70
C CYS A 265 0.88 10.41 -25.11
N GLN A 266 1.47 10.27 -26.30
CA GLN A 266 2.47 11.20 -26.84
C GLN A 266 1.88 12.60 -27.01
N ILE A 267 0.66 12.73 -27.53
CA ILE A 267 -0.02 14.03 -27.67
C ILE A 267 -0.14 14.72 -26.31
N LEU A 268 -0.56 13.99 -25.28
CA LEU A 268 -0.68 14.53 -23.92
C LEU A 268 0.69 14.92 -23.33
N VAL A 269 1.75 14.13 -23.55
CA VAL A 269 3.11 14.50 -23.13
C VAL A 269 3.59 15.76 -23.84
N CYS A 270 3.33 15.88 -25.15
CA CYS A 270 3.67 17.07 -25.93
C CYS A 270 2.98 18.33 -25.37
N TYR A 271 1.70 18.21 -24.98
CA TYR A 271 0.99 19.29 -24.28
C TYR A 271 1.72 19.73 -23.01
N PHE A 272 2.13 18.77 -22.17
CA PHE A 272 2.85 19.10 -20.94
C PHE A 272 4.25 19.64 -21.18
N ILE A 273 4.95 19.22 -22.24
CA ILE A 273 6.22 19.83 -22.64
C ILE A 273 6.02 21.31 -22.96
N GLN A 274 4.94 21.67 -23.66
CA GLN A 274 4.62 23.07 -23.91
C GLN A 274 4.23 23.83 -22.62
N SER A 275 3.58 23.18 -21.65
CA SER A 275 3.22 23.77 -20.35
C SER A 275 4.46 24.15 -19.52
N CYS A 276 4.61 25.44 -19.22
CA CYS A 276 5.73 25.99 -18.44
C CYS A 276 5.71 25.56 -16.97
N GLU A 277 4.56 25.08 -16.49
CA GLU A 277 4.35 24.63 -15.12
C GLU A 277 4.97 23.25 -14.87
N VAL A 278 5.20 22.45 -15.93
CA VAL A 278 5.59 21.04 -15.84
C VAL A 278 7.03 20.79 -16.28
N PHE A 279 7.45 21.33 -17.42
CA PHE A 279 8.79 21.15 -17.97
C PHE A 279 9.59 22.44 -17.87
N ASP A 280 10.75 22.37 -17.20
CA ASP A 280 11.68 23.48 -17.03
C ASP A 280 12.41 23.77 -18.37
N GLU A 281 12.79 25.02 -18.64
CA GLU A 281 13.66 25.37 -19.79
C GLU A 281 15.03 24.68 -19.63
N THR A 282 15.63 24.18 -20.72
CA THR A 282 17.00 23.66 -20.72
C THR A 282 17.95 24.80 -20.37
N THR A 283 18.67 24.66 -19.26
CA THR A 283 19.86 25.49 -19.01
C THR A 283 20.91 25.14 -20.06
N GLU A 284 21.27 26.12 -20.88
CA GLU A 284 22.49 26.11 -21.69
C GLU A 284 23.74 25.87 -20.84
#